data_AF-A0A920V010-F1
#
_entry.id   AF-A0A920V010-F1
#
_cell.length_a   1.000
_cell.length_b   1.000
_cell.length_c   1.000
_cell.angle_alpha   90.00
_cell.angle_beta   90.00
_cell.angle_gamma   90.00
#
_symmetry.space_group_name_H-M   'P 1'
#
loop_
_entity.id
_entity.type
_entity.pdbx_description
1 polymer ?
#
loop_
_entity_poly.entity_id
_entity_poly.type
_entity_poly.pdbx_seq_one_letter_code
_entity_poly.pdbx_strand_id
1 'polypeptide(L)' 'MKTKNFPGTSLVQLAEGDEPDRVIFSEQHSAGAKSAVYLLRHGDWKYVRYMEDYPPQLFNMASDPNELNDLAGDPGV' A
#
# COMPACT_ATOMS: atom_id res chain seq x y z
N MET A 1 -4.07 27.42 -20.54
CA MET A 1 -3.55 26.94 -19.24
C MET A 1 -3.59 25.41 -19.28
N LYS A 2 -2.45 24.70 -19.21
CA LYS A 2 -2.47 23.22 -19.14
C LYS A 2 -2.88 22.82 -17.72
N THR A 3 -3.97 22.07 -17.58
CA THR A 3 -4.33 21.44 -16.31
C THR A 3 -3.21 20.47 -15.94
N LYS A 4 -2.60 20.67 -14.78
CA LYS A 4 -1.46 19.86 -14.31
C LYS A 4 -2.02 18.50 -13.89
N ASN A 5 -1.59 17.44 -14.59
CA ASN A 5 -2.04 16.07 -14.30
C ASN A 5 -1.20 15.52 -13.15
N PHE A 6 -1.77 15.47 -11.95
CA PHE A 6 -1.14 14.87 -10.78
C PHE A 6 -1.60 13.43 -10.62
N PRO A 7 -0.73 12.51 -10.13
CA PRO A 7 -1.09 11.10 -9.97
C PRO A 7 -2.05 10.81 -8.80
N GLY A 8 -2.34 11.81 -7.96
CA GLY A 8 -3.24 11.68 -6.81
C GLY A 8 -4.57 12.41 -6.99
N THR A 9 -5.46 12.25 -6.02
CA THR A 9 -6.75 12.98 -5.93
C THR A 9 -6.73 14.05 -4.85
N SER A 10 -7.64 15.02 -4.95
CA SER A 10 -7.85 16.06 -3.93
C SER A 10 -8.37 15.45 -2.62
N LEU A 11 -7.85 15.92 -1.48
CA LEU A 11 -8.35 15.51 -0.17
C LEU A 11 -9.60 16.27 0.29
N VAL A 12 -10.02 17.30 -0.45
CA VAL A 12 -11.23 18.08 -0.12
C VAL A 12 -12.47 17.20 -0.08
N GLN A 13 -12.62 16.29 -1.05
CA GLN A 13 -13.72 15.33 -1.11
C GLN A 13 -13.82 14.47 0.17
N LEU A 14 -12.67 14.03 0.70
CA LEU A 14 -12.63 13.29 1.96
C LEU A 14 -13.07 14.15 3.14
N ALA A 15 -12.68 15.43 3.15
CA ALA A 15 -13.10 16.38 4.20
C ALA A 15 -14.61 16.70 4.13
N GLU A 16 -15.22 16.56 2.95
CA GLU A 16 -16.66 16.71 2.71
C GLU A 16 -17.46 15.43 3.02
N GLY A 17 -16.78 14.34 3.39
CA GLY A 17 -17.40 13.09 3.84
C GLY A 17 -17.39 11.95 2.82
N ASP A 18 -16.74 12.11 1.67
CA ASP A 18 -16.60 11.01 0.72
C ASP A 18 -15.67 9.93 1.29
N GLU A 19 -16.10 8.67 1.17
CA GLU A 19 -15.32 7.47 1.51
C GLU A 19 -15.05 6.64 0.24
N PRO A 20 -14.18 7.12 -0.68
CA PRO A 20 -13.93 6.43 -1.93
C PRO A 20 -13.18 5.13 -1.68
N ASP A 21 -13.62 4.06 -2.34
CA ASP A 21 -12.83 2.86 -2.47
C ASP A 21 -11.57 3.18 -3.30
N ARG A 22 -10.40 3.16 -2.65
CA ARG A 22 -9.15 3.56 -3.27
C ARG A 22 -7.98 2.73 -2.79
N VAL A 23 -7.03 2.54 -3.69
CA VAL A 23 -5.74 1.94 -3.40
C VAL A 23 -4.74 3.05 -3.06
N ILE A 24 -4.00 2.89 -1.97
CA ILE A 24 -2.83 3.73 -1.66
C ILE A 24 -1.59 2.98 -2.13
N PHE A 25 -0.72 3.69 -2.82
CA PHE A 25 0.54 3.18 -3.34
C PHE A 25 1.71 3.91 -2.69
N SER A 26 2.73 3.17 -2.27
CA SER A 26 3.97 3.71 -1.73
C SER A 26 5.16 2.95 -2.28
N GLU A 27 6.26 3.66 -2.52
CA GLU A 27 7.51 3.13 -3.07
C GLU A 27 8.67 3.54 -2.16
N GLN A 28 9.63 2.64 -1.99
CA GLN A 28 10.91 2.96 -1.35
C GLN A 28 12.05 2.57 -2.27
N HIS A 29 12.85 3.56 -2.68
CA HIS A 29 14.10 3.40 -3.43
C HIS A 29 15.24 4.18 -2.77
N SER A 30 15.59 3.82 -1.52
CA SER A 30 16.65 4.50 -0.76
C SER A 30 18.05 3.99 -1.14
N ALA A 31 19.05 4.85 -1.01
CA ALA A 31 20.44 4.46 -1.23
C ALA A 31 20.85 3.37 -0.21
N GLY A 32 21.43 2.28 -0.71
CA GLY A 32 21.79 1.11 0.12
C GLY A 32 20.66 0.12 0.34
N ALA A 33 19.45 0.36 -0.18
CA ALA A 33 18.42 -0.67 -0.24
C ALA A 33 18.88 -1.82 -1.14
N LYS A 34 18.67 -3.06 -0.66
CA LYS A 34 19.01 -4.28 -1.40
C LYS A 34 18.07 -4.55 -2.57
N SER A 35 16.86 -3.98 -2.55
CA SER A 35 15.83 -4.18 -3.55
C SER A 35 14.85 -3.01 -3.55
N ALA A 36 14.18 -2.81 -4.68
CA ALA A 36 13.03 -1.92 -4.78
C ALA A 36 11.84 -2.48 -4.00
N VAL A 37 11.15 -1.62 -3.24
CA VAL A 37 10.00 -2.01 -2.41
C VAL A 37 8.78 -1.22 -2.82
N TYR A 38 7.67 -1.93 -2.98
CA TYR A 38 6.37 -1.40 -3.36
C TYR A 38 5.34 -1.84 -2.32
N LEU A 39 4.42 -0.94 -1.97
CA LEU A 39 3.36 -1.19 -1.01
C LEU A 39 2.02 -0.80 -1.62
N LEU A 40 1.04 -1.68 -1.44
CA LEU A 40 -0.37 -1.43 -1.74
C LEU A 40 -1.18 -1.51 -0.45
N ARG A 41 -2.08 -0.54 -0.22
CA ARG A 41 -3.07 -0.56 0.85
C ARG A 41 -4.46 -0.41 0.23
N HIS A 42 -5.35 -1.34 0.54
CA HIS A 42 -6.73 -1.37 0.05
C HIS A 42 -7.65 -2.01 1.07
N GLY A 43 -8.81 -1.40 1.37
CA GLY A 43 -9.74 -1.90 2.38
C GLY A 43 -9.07 -2.11 3.74
N ASP A 44 -8.99 -3.35 4.21
CA ASP A 44 -8.27 -3.75 5.44
C ASP A 44 -6.88 -4.33 5.16
N TRP A 45 -6.50 -4.52 3.89
CA TRP A 45 -5.28 -5.22 3.53
C TRP A 45 -4.11 -4.27 3.24
N LYS A 46 -2.92 -4.68 3.67
CA LYS A 46 -1.64 -4.10 3.26
C LYS A 46 -0.78 -5.21 2.65
N TYR A 47 -0.29 -4.97 1.45
CA TYR A 47 0.60 -5.86 0.72
C TYR A 47 1.93 -5.16 0.45
N VAL A 48 3.05 -5.86 0.68
CA VAL A 48 4.39 -5.36 0.41
C VAL A 48 5.09 -6.31 -0.56
N ARG A 49 5.55 -5.76 -1.69
CA ARG A 49 6.34 -6.48 -2.70
C ARG A 49 7.76 -5.97 -2.72
N TYR A 50 8.68 -6.91 -2.57
CA TYR A 50 10.10 -6.72 -2.78
C TYR A 50 10.46 -7.31 -4.16
N MET A 51 11.24 -6.58 -4.96
CA MET A 51 11.76 -7.10 -6.23
C MET A 51 12.90 -8.09 -5.99
N GLU A 52 13.43 -8.76 -7.02
CA GLU A 52 14.55 -9.73 -6.89
C GLU A 52 14.22 -10.96 -6.02
N ASP A 53 13.02 -11.50 -6.16
CA ASP A 53 12.57 -12.77 -5.56
C ASP A 53 12.59 -12.85 -4.02
N TYR A 54 12.70 -11.72 -3.33
CA TYR A 54 12.42 -11.67 -1.89
C TYR A 54 10.92 -11.98 -1.62
N PRO A 55 10.59 -12.72 -0.54
CA PRO A 55 9.20 -13.03 -0.19
C PRO A 55 8.39 -11.75 0.02
N PRO A 56 7.12 -11.71 -0.44
CA PRO A 56 6.23 -10.61 -0.12
C PRO A 56 5.78 -10.68 1.35
N GLN A 57 5.10 -9.62 1.80
CA GLN A 57 4.37 -9.63 3.07
C GLN A 57 2.91 -9.23 2.85
N LEU A 58 2.01 -9.80 3.63
CA LEU A 58 0.57 -9.50 3.59
C LEU A 58 0.04 -9.36 5.03
N PHE A 59 -0.67 -8.26 5.30
CA PHE A 59 -1.25 -7.99 6.62
C PHE A 59 -2.71 -7.57 6.51
N ASN A 60 -3.54 -8.05 7.44
CA ASN A 60 -4.87 -7.52 7.66
C ASN A 60 -4.82 -6.45 8.75
N MET A 61 -4.91 -5.18 8.38
CA MET A 61 -4.80 -4.01 9.25
C MET A 61 -5.98 -3.83 10.21
N ALA A 62 -7.13 -4.46 9.95
CA ALA A 62 -8.27 -4.42 10.87
C ALA A 62 -8.07 -5.37 12.06
N SER A 63 -7.60 -6.59 11.81
CA SER A 63 -7.32 -7.57 12.87
C SER A 63 -5.90 -7.51 13.43
N ASP A 64 -4.95 -6.98 12.66
CA ASP A 64 -3.53 -6.89 13.00
C ASP A 64 -2.95 -5.49 12.68
N PRO A 65 -3.36 -4.45 13.42
CA PRO A 65 -2.92 -3.07 13.17
C PRO A 65 -1.42 -2.85 13.42
N ASN A 66 -0.74 -3.79 14.07
CA ASN A 66 0.69 -3.73 14.37
C ASN A 66 1.54 -4.54 13.39
N GLU A 67 0.93 -5.18 12.38
CA GLU A 67 1.63 -5.90 11.30
C GLU A 67 2.53 -7.02 11.83
N LEU A 68 2.08 -7.73 12.86
CA LEU A 68 2.87 -8.75 13.56
C LEU A 68 2.73 -10.15 12.96
N ASN A 69 1.70 -10.38 12.13
CA ASN A 69 1.37 -11.67 11.55
C ASN A 69 1.39 -11.56 10.02
N ASP A 70 2.49 -12.00 9.42
CA ASP A 70 2.61 -12.05 7.96
C ASP A 70 1.83 -13.23 7.39
N LEU A 71 0.84 -12.91 6.54
CA LEU A 71 -0.09 -13.83 5.91
C LEU A 71 0.30 -14.22 4.48
N ALA A 72 1.42 -13.72 3.96
CA ALA A 72 1.78 -13.91 2.55
C ALA A 72 1.97 -15.39 2.13
N GLY A 73 2.27 -16.26 3.10
CA GLY A 73 2.41 -17.70 2.87
C GLY A 73 1.18 -18.54 3.26
N ASP A 74 0.11 -17.91 3.77
CA ASP A 74 -1.08 -18.62 4.22
C ASP A 74 -2.06 -18.84 3.04
N PRO A 75 -2.32 -20.08 2.60
CA PRO A 75 -3.27 -20.36 1.53
C PRO A 75 -4.73 -20.17 1.93
N GLY A 76 -5.01 -19.97 3.22
CA GLY A 76 -6.36 -19.74 3.75
C GLY A 76 -6.79 -18.26 3.78
N VAL A 77 -5.92 -17.37 3.30
CA VAL A 77 -6.15 -15.92 3.23
C VAL A 77 -6.58 -15.50 1.83
#